data_AF-F0VKJ4-F1
#
_entry.id   AF-F0VKJ4-F1
#
_cell.length_a   1.000
_cell.length_b   1.000
_cell.length_c   1.000
_cell.angle_alpha   90.00
_cell.angle_beta   90.00
_cell.angle_gamma   90.00
#
_symmetry.space_group_name_H-M   'P 1'
#
loop_
_entity.id
_entity.type
_entity.pdbx_description
1 polymer ?
#
loop_
_entity_poly.entity_id
_entity_poly.type
_entity_poly.pdbx_seq_one_letter_code
_entity_poly.pdbx_strand_id
1 'polypeptide(L)'
;MWSAENNGFCAPCEHRPQSRARRSNASQVVTGKSRPEKEEQSTDATGMENDVRVSRTPVKHEEKGPRSHVKADRNNGNQNTTSSKASRGEEGSSQDGNVHQAPPVLAIEWKRFPYDFARGEFEVHGFPLYIEGHSRIRPAHLQQDADTGKSIWDGSVVLARFVAQRLFPLPQAREPSSSAKDSRVPRSNKGAPGEGNTPPRRVVLELGAGVGVAGLAAAAALAAATRASRDHQRREGEVKTCQGIDRDACATQRDVRQTSQVSNIAGIGVSGTNADITSPQRNQVIVTDLPYCLEALAENIRRNRHFAVERKSSARTADAEESNGSAHDAVKTQTTMDPYVEQVKSEVSVWPLDWNEPDKFAEISDGVLNPGEVQVLLGADIVWLTSLVEPLVKTIDWFFEENRKWMLQTTGETRTEETEKIRSRPSPLVAYISHQTRSEKTDEMLFRTLSATGLEVEIQQFDDPVANRSPNIRILKIWKSR
;
A
#
# COMPACT_ATOMS: atom_id res chain seq x y z
N MET A 1 -7.29 -63.53 -2.15
CA MET A 1 -8.67 -63.19 -1.74
C MET A 1 -8.81 -61.68 -1.91
N TRP A 2 -9.54 -61.31 -2.97
CA TRP A 2 -10.19 -60.05 -3.39
C TRP A 2 -9.47 -58.70 -3.14
N SER A 3 -9.02 -57.93 -4.15
CA SER A 3 -9.66 -57.30 -5.34
C SER A 3 -10.54 -56.08 -5.04
N ALA A 4 -10.09 -54.92 -5.55
CA ALA A 4 -10.84 -53.84 -6.24
C ALA A 4 -9.96 -52.56 -6.20
N GLU A 5 -9.20 -52.20 -7.25
CA GLU A 5 -9.64 -51.49 -8.47
C GLU A 5 -10.60 -50.32 -8.22
N ASN A 6 -10.10 -49.09 -8.41
CA ASN A 6 -10.83 -48.13 -9.26
C ASN A 6 -9.91 -47.06 -9.86
N ASN A 7 -9.91 -47.04 -11.18
CA ASN A 7 -9.26 -46.07 -12.06
C ASN A 7 -10.05 -44.77 -12.12
N GLY A 8 -9.35 -43.65 -12.26
CA GLY A 8 -9.94 -42.33 -12.52
C GLY A 8 -8.93 -41.39 -13.18
N PHE A 9 -8.47 -41.75 -14.37
CA PHE A 9 -7.74 -40.86 -15.28
C PHE A 9 -8.69 -39.76 -15.79
N CYS A 10 -8.38 -38.50 -15.52
CA CYS A 10 -8.96 -37.36 -16.25
C CYS A 10 -7.88 -36.77 -17.17
N ALA A 11 -8.16 -36.80 -18.48
CA ALA A 11 -7.32 -36.25 -19.54
C ALA A 11 -7.29 -34.70 -19.52
N PRO A 12 -6.23 -34.07 -20.06
CA PRO A 12 -6.11 -32.61 -20.11
C PRO A 12 -6.97 -32.00 -21.23
N CYS A 13 -7.77 -30.98 -20.88
CA CYS A 13 -8.45 -30.13 -21.85
C CYS A 13 -7.45 -29.17 -22.50
N GLU A 14 -6.96 -29.50 -23.69
CA GLU A 14 -6.28 -28.57 -24.59
C GLU A 14 -7.29 -27.60 -25.22
N HIS A 15 -7.41 -26.39 -24.66
CA HIS A 15 -8.02 -25.27 -25.38
C HIS A 15 -6.93 -24.48 -26.12
N ARG A 16 -6.80 -24.81 -27.41
CA ARG A 16 -5.98 -24.11 -28.40
C ARG A 16 -6.76 -22.90 -28.94
N PRO A 17 -6.35 -21.64 -28.74
CA PRO A 17 -6.99 -20.51 -29.39
C PRO A 17 -6.50 -20.41 -30.84
N GLN A 18 -7.42 -20.58 -31.80
CA GLN A 18 -7.19 -20.26 -33.20
C GLN A 18 -7.06 -18.74 -33.35
N SER A 19 -5.83 -18.25 -33.49
CA SER A 19 -5.56 -16.87 -33.89
C SER A 19 -5.84 -16.71 -35.39
N ARG A 20 -6.87 -15.91 -35.70
CA ARG A 20 -7.13 -15.41 -37.05
C ARG A 20 -5.96 -14.54 -37.50
N ALA A 21 -5.20 -15.03 -38.49
CA ALA A 21 -4.23 -14.24 -39.23
C ALA A 21 -4.95 -13.12 -40.00
N ARG A 22 -4.89 -11.88 -39.50
CA ARG A 22 -5.16 -10.68 -40.29
C ARG A 22 -3.90 -10.34 -41.08
N ARG A 23 -3.98 -10.48 -42.40
CA ARG A 23 -3.05 -9.89 -43.36
C ARG A 23 -3.06 -8.37 -43.19
N SER A 24 -1.95 -7.80 -42.71
CA SER A 24 -1.67 -6.37 -42.83
C SER A 24 -0.86 -6.14 -44.11
N ASN A 25 -1.36 -5.22 -44.94
CA ASN A 25 -0.69 -4.75 -46.14
C ASN A 25 0.60 -4.00 -45.77
N ALA A 26 1.69 -4.36 -46.45
CA ALA A 26 2.95 -3.65 -46.40
C ALA A 26 2.80 -2.31 -47.12
N SER A 27 2.88 -1.20 -46.37
CA SER A 27 3.13 0.13 -46.93
C SER A 27 4.63 0.37 -46.97
N GLN A 28 5.12 0.65 -48.17
CA GLN A 28 6.50 1.00 -48.49
C GLN A 28 6.97 2.21 -47.67
N VAL A 29 8.07 2.04 -46.95
CA VAL A 29 8.82 3.15 -46.34
C VAL A 29 9.75 3.72 -47.41
N VAL A 30 9.46 4.95 -47.83
CA VAL A 30 10.32 5.77 -48.67
C VAL A 30 11.49 6.26 -47.80
N THR A 31 12.69 5.82 -48.14
CA THR A 31 13.95 6.33 -47.56
C THR A 31 14.25 7.72 -48.12
N GLY A 32 13.92 8.75 -47.33
CA GLY A 32 14.32 10.15 -47.57
C GLY A 32 15.71 10.42 -47.01
N LYS A 33 16.57 10.97 -47.88
CA LYS A 33 18.00 11.19 -47.69
C LYS A 33 18.33 12.28 -46.66
N SER A 34 19.50 12.06 -46.07
CA SER A 34 20.31 12.87 -45.17
C SER A 34 20.46 14.34 -45.58
N ARG A 35 20.46 15.23 -44.58
CA ARG A 35 20.96 16.61 -44.68
C ARG A 35 21.99 16.82 -43.56
N PRO A 36 23.21 17.30 -43.86
CA PRO A 36 24.22 17.55 -42.84
C PRO A 36 23.98 18.91 -42.18
N GLU A 37 23.96 18.94 -40.85
CA GLU A 37 24.05 20.18 -40.08
C GLU A 37 25.51 20.62 -39.96
N LYS A 38 25.68 21.93 -40.12
CA LYS A 38 26.96 22.64 -40.18
C LYS A 38 27.56 22.79 -38.80
N GLU A 39 28.87 22.61 -38.73
CA GLU A 39 29.74 23.19 -37.71
C GLU A 39 29.64 24.73 -37.74
N GLU A 40 29.39 25.32 -36.58
CA GLU A 40 29.83 26.68 -36.28
C GLU A 40 30.68 26.65 -35.00
N GLN A 41 31.96 26.97 -35.21
CA GLN A 41 32.93 27.36 -34.20
C GLN A 41 32.80 28.86 -33.89
N SER A 42 33.45 29.27 -32.78
CA SER A 42 33.92 30.64 -32.45
C SER A 42 32.89 31.48 -31.67
N THR A 43 33.16 32.13 -30.53
CA THR A 43 34.39 32.70 -29.94
C THR A 43 34.23 32.87 -28.41
N ASP A 44 35.33 32.61 -27.69
CA ASP A 44 35.98 33.42 -26.65
C ASP A 44 35.21 34.34 -25.67
N ALA A 45 35.44 34.01 -24.39
CA ALA A 45 36.16 34.82 -23.38
C ALA A 45 35.40 35.71 -22.38
N THR A 46 36.06 35.82 -21.22
CA THR A 46 35.78 36.59 -19.99
C THR A 46 34.72 35.99 -19.06
N GLY A 47 34.99 35.60 -17.81
CA GLY A 47 36.09 35.90 -16.89
C GLY A 47 35.48 36.47 -15.62
N MET A 48 35.22 35.62 -14.61
CA MET A 48 35.07 36.04 -13.21
C MET A 48 35.44 34.87 -12.30
N GLU A 49 36.68 34.91 -11.81
CA GLU A 49 37.14 34.16 -10.64
C GLU A 49 36.42 34.70 -9.41
N ASN A 50 35.74 33.83 -8.66
CA ASN A 50 35.30 34.14 -7.30
C ASN A 50 36.11 33.28 -6.33
N ASP A 51 37.14 33.92 -5.78
CA ASP A 51 37.92 33.50 -4.63
C ASP A 51 37.01 33.37 -3.39
N VAL A 52 36.61 32.14 -3.04
CA VAL A 52 36.05 31.84 -1.72
C VAL A 52 37.19 31.39 -0.80
N ARG A 53 37.71 32.36 -0.05
CA ARG A 53 38.67 32.20 1.05
C ARG A 53 38.05 31.31 2.13
N VAL A 54 38.50 30.06 2.22
CA VAL A 54 38.25 29.18 3.37
C VAL A 54 39.22 29.55 4.49
N SER A 55 38.76 30.36 5.45
CA SER A 55 39.47 30.63 6.69
C SER A 55 39.45 29.40 7.60
N ARG A 56 40.57 28.68 7.65
CA ARG A 56 40.87 27.66 8.67
C ARG A 56 41.23 28.37 9.98
N THR A 57 40.41 28.22 11.01
CA THR A 57 40.80 28.48 12.40
C THR A 57 41.18 27.17 13.09
N PRO A 58 42.31 27.12 13.82
CA PRO A 58 42.71 25.95 14.59
C PRO A 58 42.02 25.97 15.96
N VAL A 59 41.23 24.94 16.27
CA VAL A 59 40.70 24.70 17.62
C VAL A 59 41.82 24.12 18.47
N LYS A 60 42.21 24.86 19.50
CA LYS A 60 43.14 24.44 20.55
C LYS A 60 42.46 23.41 21.44
N HIS A 61 43.18 22.31 21.72
CA HIS A 61 42.92 21.44 22.85
C HIS A 61 43.24 22.18 24.15
N GLU A 62 42.29 22.26 25.08
CA GLU A 62 42.56 22.49 26.50
C GLU A 62 41.94 21.35 27.32
N GLU A 63 42.83 20.54 27.90
CA GLU A 63 42.56 19.73 29.08
C GLU A 63 42.28 20.63 30.29
N LYS A 64 41.24 20.30 31.07
CA LYS A 64 41.25 20.29 32.54
C LYS A 64 39.92 19.78 33.07
N GLY A 65 39.97 18.74 33.90
CA GLY A 65 38.84 18.18 34.63
C GLY A 65 38.30 19.10 35.73
N PRO A 66 37.26 18.65 36.45
CA PRO A 66 37.54 18.18 37.80
C PRO A 66 36.79 16.91 38.23
N ARG A 67 37.44 16.20 39.14
CA ARG A 67 36.94 15.07 39.94
C ARG A 67 35.77 15.52 40.82
N SER A 68 34.69 14.73 40.85
CA SER A 68 33.71 14.79 41.93
C SER A 68 33.59 13.42 42.60
N HIS A 69 33.88 13.42 43.90
CA HIS A 69 33.65 12.35 44.86
C HIS A 69 32.18 11.93 44.89
N VAL A 70 31.90 10.63 44.81
CA VAL A 70 30.66 10.04 45.32
C VAL A 70 31.03 8.99 46.35
N LYS A 71 30.47 9.20 47.54
CA LYS A 71 30.63 8.42 48.76
C LYS A 71 29.98 7.05 48.58
N ALA A 72 30.70 6.03 49.06
CA ALA A 72 30.16 4.73 49.37
C ALA A 72 29.30 4.84 50.64
N ASP A 73 28.02 4.45 50.55
CA ASP A 73 27.25 4.09 51.72
C ASP A 73 27.07 2.57 51.77
N ARG A 74 27.58 2.04 52.87
CA ARG A 74 27.35 0.72 53.41
C ARG A 74 25.85 0.57 53.69
N ASN A 75 25.27 -0.57 53.35
CA ASN A 75 24.30 -1.14 54.27
C ASN A 75 24.40 -2.67 54.36
N ASN A 76 24.36 -3.08 55.62
CA ASN A 76 24.68 -4.38 56.16
C ASN A 76 23.41 -5.26 56.19
N GLY A 77 23.60 -6.55 55.96
CA GLY A 77 22.90 -7.61 56.67
C GLY A 77 21.49 -7.99 56.20
N ASN A 78 21.35 -9.19 55.64
CA ASN A 78 20.87 -10.26 56.50
C ASN A 78 21.32 -11.64 56.01
N GLN A 79 21.74 -12.45 56.97
CA GLN A 79 22.23 -13.81 56.80
C GLN A 79 21.05 -14.76 56.67
N ASN A 80 21.15 -15.74 55.78
CA ASN A 80 20.66 -17.08 56.10
C ASN A 80 21.51 -18.14 55.39
N THR A 81 22.30 -18.78 56.22
CA THR A 81 23.13 -19.95 55.97
C THR A 81 22.27 -21.19 55.78
N THR A 82 22.53 -21.97 54.74
CA THR A 82 22.57 -23.44 54.86
C THR A 82 23.70 -23.99 53.98
N SER A 83 24.64 -24.62 54.67
CA SER A 83 25.66 -25.53 54.16
C SER A 83 24.98 -26.71 53.46
N SER A 84 25.51 -27.35 52.43
CA SER A 84 26.73 -28.13 52.44
C SER A 84 26.78 -28.94 51.13
N LYS A 85 27.93 -28.96 50.43
CA LYS A 85 28.72 -30.17 50.18
C LYS A 85 29.76 -29.94 49.08
N ALA A 86 30.97 -30.34 49.43
CA ALA A 86 32.17 -30.30 48.62
C ALA A 86 32.16 -31.35 47.49
N SER A 87 32.64 -30.94 46.32
CA SER A 87 33.37 -31.77 45.35
C SER A 87 34.24 -30.80 44.54
N ARG A 88 35.52 -30.63 44.92
CA ARG A 88 36.70 -31.35 44.42
C ARG A 88 36.85 -31.29 42.90
N GLY A 89 37.57 -30.25 42.48
CA GLY A 89 38.54 -30.16 41.39
C GLY A 89 38.43 -31.08 40.18
N GLU A 90 38.21 -30.46 39.03
CA GLU A 90 38.87 -30.81 37.78
C GLU A 90 39.32 -29.52 37.07
N GLU A 91 40.64 -29.35 36.98
CA GLU A 91 41.30 -28.45 36.05
C GLU A 91 41.07 -29.01 34.64
N GLY A 92 40.07 -28.45 33.95
CA GLY A 92 39.67 -28.88 32.61
C GLY A 92 39.89 -27.78 31.58
N SER A 93 40.98 -27.91 30.83
CA SER A 93 41.19 -27.45 29.45
C SER A 93 40.57 -26.12 29.01
N SER A 94 41.45 -25.16 28.74
CA SER A 94 41.26 -24.03 27.84
C SER A 94 40.55 -24.47 26.55
N GLN A 95 39.23 -24.29 26.48
CA GLN A 95 38.48 -24.39 25.24
C GLN A 95 38.79 -23.15 24.43
N ASP A 96 39.71 -23.29 23.47
CA ASP A 96 39.85 -22.37 22.35
C ASP A 96 38.47 -22.16 21.74
N GLY A 97 37.93 -20.96 21.97
CA GLY A 97 36.64 -20.52 21.48
C GLY A 97 36.67 -20.48 19.97
N ASN A 98 36.30 -21.59 19.35
CA ASN A 98 36.05 -21.68 17.92
C ASN A 98 34.77 -20.89 17.65
N VAL A 99 34.90 -19.56 17.53
CA VAL A 99 33.86 -18.67 17.07
C VAL A 99 33.51 -19.14 15.67
N HIS A 100 32.45 -19.95 15.57
CA HIS A 100 31.85 -20.32 14.30
C HIS A 100 31.38 -19.04 13.63
N GLN A 101 32.27 -18.41 12.86
CA GLN A 101 31.90 -17.33 11.96
C GLN A 101 30.81 -17.89 11.05
N ALA A 102 29.62 -17.31 11.15
CA ALA A 102 28.53 -17.63 10.24
C ALA A 102 29.07 -17.52 8.80
N PRO A 103 28.77 -18.49 7.93
CA PRO A 103 29.25 -18.45 6.56
C PRO A 103 28.89 -17.09 5.95
N PRO A 104 29.81 -16.45 5.21
CA PRO A 104 29.56 -15.15 4.61
C PRO A 104 28.27 -15.23 3.81
N VAL A 105 27.34 -14.32 4.06
CA VAL A 105 26.07 -14.23 3.33
C VAL A 105 26.43 -13.97 1.87
N LEU A 106 26.45 -15.04 1.07
CA LEU A 106 26.70 -15.00 -0.36
C LEU A 106 25.65 -14.08 -1.01
N ALA A 107 26.08 -13.43 -2.09
CA ALA A 107 25.33 -12.43 -2.85
C ALA A 107 23.82 -12.71 -2.85
N ILE A 108 23.04 -11.70 -2.47
CA ILE A 108 21.58 -11.72 -2.47
C ILE A 108 21.10 -12.28 -3.81
N GLU A 109 20.34 -13.37 -3.75
CA GLU A 109 19.71 -13.94 -4.94
C GLU A 109 18.97 -12.83 -5.70
N TRP A 110 19.30 -12.72 -6.98
CA TRP A 110 18.65 -11.79 -7.90
C TRP A 110 17.13 -12.04 -7.93
N LYS A 111 16.35 -11.04 -8.41
CA LYS A 111 14.88 -11.01 -8.54
C LYS A 111 14.25 -12.41 -8.63
N ARG A 112 13.63 -12.88 -7.54
CA ARG A 112 13.00 -14.21 -7.43
C ARG A 112 11.63 -14.27 -8.10
N PHE A 113 10.98 -13.12 -8.27
CA PHE A 113 9.64 -13.04 -8.87
C PHE A 113 9.68 -12.32 -10.23
N PRO A 114 9.94 -13.05 -11.33
CA PRO A 114 10.16 -12.46 -12.65
C PRO A 114 8.85 -12.10 -13.37
N TYR A 115 7.87 -11.52 -12.68
CA TYR A 115 6.64 -11.05 -13.33
C TYR A 115 6.94 -9.95 -14.34
N ASP A 116 6.31 -10.02 -15.52
CA ASP A 116 6.25 -8.94 -16.49
C ASP A 116 5.06 -8.01 -16.16
N PHE A 117 5.32 -7.05 -15.27
CA PHE A 117 4.33 -6.04 -14.89
C PHE A 117 3.94 -5.10 -16.03
N ALA A 118 4.80 -4.90 -17.04
CA ALA A 118 4.44 -4.06 -18.18
C ALA A 118 3.33 -4.72 -19.03
N ARG A 119 3.29 -6.06 -19.02
CA ARG A 119 2.25 -6.86 -19.67
C ARG A 119 1.07 -7.23 -18.76
N GLY A 120 1.10 -6.79 -17.50
CA GLY A 120 0.03 -7.08 -16.54
C GLY A 120 0.01 -8.52 -16.05
N GLU A 121 1.14 -9.25 -16.06
CA GLU A 121 1.19 -10.64 -15.59
C GLU A 121 0.91 -10.82 -14.09
N PHE A 122 1.10 -9.75 -13.30
CA PHE A 122 0.76 -9.75 -11.89
C PHE A 122 -0.66 -9.20 -11.70
N GLU A 123 -1.56 -10.02 -11.15
CA GLU A 123 -2.96 -9.66 -10.93
C GLU A 123 -3.32 -9.60 -9.44
N VAL A 124 -4.22 -8.69 -9.10
CA VAL A 124 -4.86 -8.57 -7.79
C VAL A 124 -6.38 -8.64 -7.97
N HIS A 125 -7.00 -9.71 -7.49
CA HIS A 125 -8.45 -9.94 -7.61
C HIS A 125 -8.99 -9.79 -9.05
N GLY A 126 -8.21 -10.27 -10.02
CA GLY A 126 -8.52 -10.19 -11.46
C GLY A 126 -8.23 -8.84 -12.11
N PHE A 127 -7.64 -7.89 -11.38
CA PHE A 127 -7.12 -6.65 -11.96
C PHE A 127 -5.63 -6.83 -12.27
N PRO A 128 -5.22 -6.75 -13.56
CA PRO A 128 -3.80 -6.71 -13.90
C PRO A 128 -3.18 -5.40 -13.42
N LEU A 129 -1.97 -5.48 -12.85
CA LEU A 129 -1.17 -4.33 -12.44
C LEU A 129 -0.16 -4.00 -13.55
N TYR A 130 -0.32 -2.82 -14.14
CA TYR A 130 0.60 -2.29 -15.15
C TYR A 130 1.63 -1.38 -14.50
N ILE A 131 2.82 -1.90 -14.24
CA ILE A 131 3.91 -1.16 -13.58
C ILE A 131 5.13 -1.23 -14.48
N GLU A 132 5.67 -0.08 -14.82
CA GLU A 132 6.96 0.00 -15.50
C GLU A 132 7.94 0.73 -14.58
N GLY A 133 9.12 0.13 -14.40
CA GLY A 133 10.25 0.84 -13.83
C GLY A 133 10.71 1.94 -14.77
N HIS A 134 11.67 2.74 -14.36
CA HIS A 134 12.26 3.68 -15.30
C HIS A 134 12.99 2.92 -16.41
N SER A 135 12.59 3.19 -17.66
CA SER A 135 13.22 2.60 -18.85
C SER A 135 14.69 2.99 -19.04
N ARG A 136 15.15 4.02 -18.31
CA ARG A 136 16.53 4.53 -18.36
C ARG A 136 17.20 4.36 -17.01
N ILE A 137 18.07 3.35 -16.91
CA ILE A 137 19.03 3.25 -15.81
C ILE A 137 20.02 4.40 -15.97
N ARG A 138 20.10 5.28 -14.98
CA ARG A 138 21.10 6.34 -14.97
C ARG A 138 22.50 5.73 -14.86
N PRO A 139 23.52 6.31 -15.51
CA PRO A 139 24.92 6.00 -15.21
C PRO A 139 25.16 6.05 -13.70
N ALA A 140 26.00 5.16 -13.15
CA ALA A 140 26.19 5.01 -11.70
C ALA A 140 26.49 6.33 -10.96
N HIS A 141 27.25 7.25 -11.58
CA HIS A 141 27.58 8.56 -11.01
C HIS A 141 26.43 9.60 -11.05
N LEU A 142 25.34 9.31 -11.75
CA LEU A 142 24.12 10.13 -11.83
C LEU A 142 22.95 9.49 -11.07
N GLN A 143 23.13 8.29 -10.52
CA GLN A 143 22.12 7.64 -9.70
C GLN A 143 21.95 8.42 -8.40
N GLN A 144 20.71 8.62 -7.99
CA GLN A 144 20.36 9.17 -6.68
C GLN A 144 19.89 8.00 -5.85
N ASP A 145 20.51 7.77 -4.69
CA ASP A 145 20.22 6.62 -3.80
C ASP A 145 20.27 5.27 -4.53
N ALA A 146 21.26 5.14 -5.43
CA ALA A 146 21.44 3.99 -6.32
C ALA A 146 20.21 3.65 -7.18
N ASP A 147 19.29 4.60 -7.38
CA ASP A 147 18.02 4.44 -8.11
C ASP A 147 17.17 3.28 -7.55
N THR A 148 17.33 2.96 -6.27
CA THR A 148 16.66 1.83 -5.60
C THR A 148 15.13 1.94 -5.66
N GLY A 149 14.58 3.16 -5.61
CA GLY A 149 13.14 3.43 -5.77
C GLY A 149 12.58 3.15 -7.18
N LYS A 150 13.42 2.86 -8.17
CA LYS A 150 12.98 2.66 -9.58
C LYS A 150 12.82 1.18 -9.96
N SER A 151 13.12 0.27 -9.05
CA SER A 151 13.07 -1.18 -9.29
C SER A 151 11.92 -1.83 -8.53
N ILE A 152 11.41 -2.94 -9.06
CA ILE A 152 10.45 -3.80 -8.37
C ILE A 152 11.23 -4.77 -7.49
N TRP A 153 11.07 -4.63 -6.18
CA TRP A 153 11.69 -5.50 -5.18
C TRP A 153 10.80 -6.68 -4.85
N ASP A 154 11.41 -7.83 -4.53
CA ASP A 154 10.67 -9.05 -4.21
C ASP A 154 9.75 -8.86 -3.00
N GLY A 155 10.15 -8.08 -1.99
CA GLY A 155 9.31 -7.76 -0.85
C GLY A 155 8.03 -7.01 -1.24
N SER A 156 8.06 -6.18 -2.30
CA SER A 156 6.86 -5.49 -2.78
C SER A 156 5.85 -6.44 -3.41
N VAL A 157 6.35 -7.48 -4.10
CA VAL A 157 5.52 -8.54 -4.69
C VAL A 157 4.87 -9.39 -3.59
N VAL A 158 5.65 -9.77 -2.57
CA VAL A 158 5.14 -10.54 -1.42
C VAL A 158 4.11 -9.72 -0.65
N LEU A 159 4.38 -8.44 -0.39
CA LEU A 159 3.42 -7.56 0.29
C LEU A 159 2.14 -7.39 -0.52
N ALA A 160 2.23 -7.20 -1.84
CA ALA A 160 1.05 -7.08 -2.69
C ALA A 160 0.14 -8.32 -2.64
N ARG A 161 0.75 -9.53 -2.63
CA ARG A 161 0.00 -10.79 -2.43
C ARG A 161 -0.65 -10.84 -1.05
N PHE A 162 0.08 -10.46 0.00
CA PHE A 162 -0.43 -10.42 1.37
C PHE A 162 -1.62 -9.46 1.50
N VAL A 163 -1.53 -8.26 0.92
CA VAL A 163 -2.59 -7.27 0.88
C VAL A 163 -3.86 -7.84 0.24
N ALA A 164 -3.73 -8.48 -0.92
CA ALA A 164 -4.87 -9.07 -1.64
C ALA A 164 -5.54 -10.20 -0.85
N GLN A 165 -4.76 -11.07 -0.20
CA GLN A 165 -5.28 -12.30 0.42
C GLN A 165 -5.70 -12.13 1.87
N ARG A 166 -5.01 -11.27 2.64
CA ARG A 166 -5.18 -11.17 4.09
C ARG A 166 -5.80 -9.85 4.53
N LEU A 167 -5.37 -8.73 3.94
CA LEU A 167 -5.88 -7.42 4.36
C LEU A 167 -7.22 -7.08 3.71
N PHE A 168 -7.33 -7.33 2.41
CA PHE A 168 -8.53 -7.03 1.63
C PHE A 168 -8.99 -8.25 0.84
N PRO A 169 -9.33 -9.37 1.51
CA PRO A 169 -9.83 -10.56 0.83
C PRO A 169 -11.15 -10.23 0.13
N LEU A 170 -11.36 -10.83 -1.05
CA LEU A 170 -12.68 -10.82 -1.66
C LEU A 170 -13.67 -11.50 -0.71
N PRO A 171 -14.91 -10.98 -0.59
CA PRO A 171 -15.98 -11.71 0.07
C PRO A 171 -16.09 -13.08 -0.60
N GLN A 172 -15.76 -14.14 0.13
CA GLN A 172 -15.96 -15.49 -0.38
C GLN A 172 -17.45 -15.63 -0.66
N ALA A 173 -17.81 -15.97 -1.90
CA ALA A 173 -19.18 -16.35 -2.21
C ALA A 173 -19.50 -17.47 -1.24
N ARG A 174 -20.37 -17.20 -0.25
CA ARG A 174 -20.85 -18.22 0.67
C ARG A 174 -21.46 -19.28 -0.22
N GLU A 175 -20.75 -20.39 -0.40
CA GLU A 175 -21.34 -21.55 -1.04
C GLU A 175 -22.60 -21.85 -0.23
N PRO A 176 -23.77 -21.95 -0.88
CA PRO A 176 -25.00 -22.26 -0.19
C PRO A 176 -24.76 -23.58 0.54
N SER A 177 -24.55 -23.52 1.85
CA SER A 177 -24.23 -24.67 2.68
C SER A 177 -25.35 -25.69 2.46
N SER A 178 -25.05 -26.74 1.70
CA SER A 178 -26.02 -27.72 1.20
C SER A 178 -26.54 -28.65 2.31
N SER A 179 -26.17 -28.42 3.56
CA SER A 179 -26.68 -29.13 4.73
C SER A 179 -28.04 -28.56 5.19
N ALA A 180 -29.06 -28.69 4.34
CA ALA A 180 -30.46 -28.44 4.69
C ALA A 180 -31.09 -29.57 5.54
N LYS A 181 -30.26 -30.37 6.22
CA LYS A 181 -30.69 -31.51 7.03
C LYS A 181 -29.91 -31.53 8.34
N ASP A 182 -30.16 -30.57 9.24
CA ASP A 182 -30.46 -30.93 10.64
C ASP A 182 -30.71 -29.73 11.55
N SER A 183 -31.66 -29.96 12.45
CA SER A 183 -31.83 -29.36 13.77
C SER A 183 -32.47 -27.96 13.93
N ARG A 184 -33.52 -27.99 14.76
CA ARG A 184 -34.40 -26.92 15.25
C ARG A 184 -33.68 -26.04 16.28
N VAL A 185 -32.80 -25.13 15.87
CA VAL A 185 -32.26 -24.13 16.81
C VAL A 185 -33.24 -22.94 16.91
N PRO A 186 -33.64 -22.50 18.11
CA PRO A 186 -34.56 -21.36 18.29
C PRO A 186 -33.93 -20.09 17.72
N ARG A 187 -34.64 -19.45 16.79
CA ARG A 187 -34.27 -18.16 16.20
C ARG A 187 -34.23 -17.11 17.31
N SER A 188 -33.05 -16.65 17.71
CA SER A 188 -32.90 -15.43 18.50
C SER A 188 -33.51 -14.26 17.72
N ASN A 189 -34.21 -13.39 18.45
CA ASN A 189 -35.01 -12.29 17.90
C ASN A 189 -34.23 -11.48 16.86
N LYS A 190 -34.69 -11.58 15.61
CA LYS A 190 -34.24 -10.80 14.47
C LYS A 190 -34.55 -9.33 14.74
N GLY A 191 -33.55 -8.57 15.18
CA GLY A 191 -33.50 -7.14 14.88
C GLY A 191 -33.70 -6.98 13.38
N ALA A 192 -34.52 -6.00 12.97
CA ALA A 192 -34.77 -5.71 11.57
C ALA A 192 -33.43 -5.65 10.81
N PRO A 193 -33.36 -6.17 9.57
CA PRO A 193 -32.15 -6.10 8.76
C PRO A 193 -31.74 -4.63 8.66
N GLY A 194 -30.69 -4.27 9.40
CA GLY A 194 -30.20 -2.89 9.47
C GLY A 194 -29.96 -2.38 8.06
N GLU A 195 -30.44 -1.17 7.80
CA GLU A 195 -30.22 -0.46 6.54
C GLU A 195 -28.74 -0.53 6.14
N GLY A 196 -28.52 -0.74 4.84
CA GLY A 196 -27.33 -1.36 4.28
C GLY A 196 -26.00 -0.85 4.86
N ASN A 197 -25.30 -1.76 5.53
CA ASN A 197 -23.90 -1.57 5.92
C ASN A 197 -23.04 -1.48 4.65
N THR A 198 -22.91 -0.27 4.12
CA THR A 198 -21.84 0.04 3.19
C THR A 198 -20.51 -0.19 3.90
N PRO A 199 -19.52 -0.85 3.26
CA PRO A 199 -18.23 -1.04 3.89
C PRO A 199 -17.62 0.33 4.22
N PRO A 200 -17.05 0.52 5.43
CA PRO A 200 -16.47 1.79 5.82
C PRO A 200 -15.31 2.15 4.89
N ARG A 201 -15.17 3.45 4.60
CA ARG A 201 -14.04 3.99 3.83
C ARG A 201 -12.72 3.56 4.49
N ARG A 202 -11.82 3.04 3.67
CA ARG A 202 -10.44 2.71 4.05
C ARG A 202 -9.48 3.80 3.55
N VAL A 203 -8.52 4.16 4.41
CA VAL A 203 -7.40 5.04 4.07
C VAL A 203 -6.13 4.25 4.29
N VAL A 204 -5.40 3.99 3.21
CA VAL A 204 -4.16 3.21 3.18
C VAL A 204 -3.03 4.13 2.74
N LEU A 205 -1.87 4.06 3.40
CA LEU A 205 -0.67 4.79 3.00
C LEU A 205 0.51 3.84 2.83
N GLU A 206 1.25 3.97 1.74
CA GLU A 206 2.50 3.23 1.48
C GLU A 206 3.72 4.15 1.67
N LEU A 207 4.64 3.73 2.53
CA LEU A 207 5.93 4.36 2.78
C LEU A 207 6.98 3.82 1.80
N GLY A 208 7.76 4.71 1.17
CA GLY A 208 8.84 4.30 0.25
C GLY A 208 8.31 3.43 -0.90
N ALA A 209 7.25 3.89 -1.55
CA ALA A 209 6.50 3.12 -2.52
C ALA A 209 7.32 2.69 -3.75
N GLY A 210 8.40 3.40 -4.06
CA GLY A 210 9.24 3.22 -5.23
C GLY A 210 8.43 3.36 -6.51
N VAL A 211 8.06 2.22 -7.11
CA VAL A 211 7.20 2.14 -8.30
C VAL A 211 5.71 1.89 -7.99
N GLY A 212 5.36 1.69 -6.70
CA GLY A 212 3.98 1.67 -6.20
C GLY A 212 3.29 0.30 -6.22
N VAL A 213 4.04 -0.81 -6.18
CA VAL A 213 3.48 -2.17 -6.31
C VAL A 213 2.46 -2.49 -5.21
N ALA A 214 2.80 -2.28 -3.93
CA ALA A 214 1.91 -2.68 -2.85
C ALA A 214 0.73 -1.70 -2.68
N GLY A 215 0.94 -0.40 -2.88
CA GLY A 215 -0.12 0.60 -2.89
C GLY A 215 -1.12 0.39 -4.02
N LEU A 216 -0.67 0.14 -5.25
CA LEU A 216 -1.56 -0.18 -6.37
C LEU A 216 -2.29 -1.51 -6.17
N ALA A 217 -1.65 -2.50 -5.53
CA ALA A 217 -2.32 -3.73 -5.13
C ALA A 217 -3.42 -3.47 -4.09
N ALA A 218 -3.18 -2.61 -3.11
CA ALA A 218 -4.22 -2.18 -2.16
C ALA A 218 -5.37 -1.48 -2.89
N ALA A 219 -5.07 -0.58 -3.82
CA ALA A 219 -6.08 0.13 -4.61
C ALA A 219 -6.95 -0.84 -5.44
N ALA A 220 -6.33 -1.82 -6.11
CA ALA A 220 -7.01 -2.87 -6.85
C ALA A 220 -7.88 -3.74 -5.94
N ALA A 221 -7.35 -4.16 -4.80
CA ALA A 221 -8.07 -5.03 -3.87
C ALA A 221 -9.29 -4.34 -3.25
N LEU A 222 -9.15 -3.06 -2.88
CA LEU A 222 -10.24 -2.23 -2.37
C LEU A 222 -11.33 -1.99 -3.44
N ALA A 223 -10.93 -1.72 -4.68
CA ALA A 223 -11.86 -1.59 -5.80
C ALA A 223 -12.64 -2.90 -6.02
N ALA A 224 -11.96 -4.05 -5.98
CA ALA A 224 -12.57 -5.37 -6.11
C ALA A 224 -13.57 -5.67 -4.98
N ALA A 225 -13.19 -5.38 -3.73
CA ALA A 225 -14.04 -5.59 -2.56
C ALA A 225 -15.31 -4.73 -2.62
N THR A 226 -15.19 -3.45 -2.99
CA THR A 226 -16.35 -2.57 -3.13
C THR A 226 -17.24 -3.01 -4.31
N ARG A 227 -16.66 -3.52 -5.41
CA ARG A 227 -17.43 -4.09 -6.53
C ARG A 227 -18.23 -5.32 -6.08
N ALA A 228 -17.57 -6.25 -5.40
CA ALA A 228 -18.21 -7.46 -4.87
C ALA A 228 -19.34 -7.12 -3.89
N SER A 229 -19.15 -6.12 -3.03
CA SER A 229 -20.18 -5.64 -2.10
C SER A 229 -21.41 -5.07 -2.83
N ARG A 230 -21.22 -4.24 -3.85
CA ARG A 230 -22.33 -3.71 -4.67
C ARG A 230 -23.06 -4.81 -5.44
N ASP A 231 -22.31 -5.74 -6.05
CA ASP A 231 -22.89 -6.87 -6.76
C ASP A 231 -23.73 -7.76 -5.81
N HIS A 232 -23.27 -7.94 -4.57
CA HIS A 232 -24.04 -8.66 -3.55
C HIS A 232 -25.32 -7.92 -3.16
N GLN A 233 -25.24 -6.62 -2.84
CA GLN A 233 -26.42 -5.80 -2.53
C GLN A 233 -27.45 -5.79 -3.66
N ARG A 234 -26.99 -5.73 -4.91
CA ARG A 234 -27.86 -5.82 -6.09
C ARG A 234 -28.58 -7.17 -6.13
N ARG A 235 -27.86 -8.28 -5.95
CA ARG A 235 -28.47 -9.62 -5.92
C ARG A 235 -29.47 -9.76 -4.78
N GLU A 236 -29.18 -9.25 -3.59
CA GLU A 236 -30.12 -9.27 -2.47
C GLU A 236 -31.38 -8.44 -2.74
N GLY A 237 -31.24 -7.27 -3.35
CA GLY A 237 -32.37 -6.42 -3.78
C GLY A 237 -33.25 -7.11 -4.84
N GLU A 238 -32.62 -7.82 -5.78
CA GLU A 238 -33.32 -8.62 -6.79
C GLU A 238 -34.06 -9.81 -6.16
N VAL A 239 -33.43 -10.55 -5.24
CA VAL A 239 -34.07 -11.68 -4.54
C VAL A 239 -35.28 -11.22 -3.72
N LYS A 240 -35.17 -10.10 -2.99
CA LYS A 240 -36.30 -9.54 -2.23
C LYS A 240 -37.45 -9.12 -3.13
N THR A 241 -37.16 -8.59 -4.32
CA THR A 241 -38.20 -8.19 -5.27
C THR A 241 -38.94 -9.39 -5.87
N CYS A 242 -38.23 -10.50 -6.15
CA CYS A 242 -38.85 -11.71 -6.71
C CYS A 242 -39.48 -12.64 -5.65
N GLN A 243 -39.38 -12.33 -4.36
CA GLN A 243 -39.85 -13.25 -3.31
C GLN A 243 -41.39 -13.25 -3.24
N GLY A 244 -42.02 -14.30 -3.79
CA GLY A 244 -43.48 -14.48 -3.80
C GLY A 244 -44.16 -14.16 -5.13
N ILE A 245 -43.39 -13.87 -6.19
CA ILE A 245 -43.88 -13.61 -7.54
C ILE A 245 -43.45 -14.77 -8.44
N ASP A 246 -44.31 -15.17 -9.39
CA ASP A 246 -43.98 -16.16 -10.41
C ASP A 246 -42.71 -15.74 -11.19
N ARG A 247 -41.88 -16.71 -11.60
CA ARG A 247 -40.59 -16.45 -12.26
C ARG A 247 -40.74 -15.59 -13.52
N ASP A 248 -41.79 -15.85 -14.30
CA ASP A 248 -42.07 -15.13 -15.55
C ASP A 248 -42.52 -13.69 -15.27
N ALA A 249 -43.28 -13.48 -14.18
CA ALA A 249 -43.66 -12.16 -13.72
C ALA A 249 -42.45 -11.38 -13.17
N CYS A 250 -41.48 -12.02 -12.51
CA CYS A 250 -40.27 -11.32 -12.07
C CYS A 250 -39.36 -10.90 -13.24
N ALA A 251 -39.27 -11.71 -14.31
CA ALA A 251 -38.53 -11.34 -15.51
C ALA A 251 -39.10 -10.07 -16.16
N THR A 252 -40.42 -10.02 -16.31
CA THR A 252 -41.12 -8.85 -16.87
C THR A 252 -40.94 -7.59 -16.00
N GLN A 253 -40.95 -7.75 -14.68
CA GLN A 253 -40.79 -6.63 -13.74
C GLN A 253 -39.36 -6.06 -13.73
N ARG A 254 -38.34 -6.87 -14.06
CA ARG A 254 -36.95 -6.41 -14.23
C ARG A 254 -36.81 -5.46 -15.42
N ASP A 255 -37.38 -5.82 -16.58
CA ASP A 255 -37.27 -5.01 -17.80
C ASP A 255 -37.94 -3.63 -17.61
N VAL A 256 -39.12 -3.59 -16.97
CA VAL A 256 -39.84 -2.34 -16.69
C VAL A 256 -39.06 -1.43 -15.73
N ARG A 257 -38.37 -1.99 -14.73
CA ARG A 257 -37.55 -1.19 -13.81
C ARG A 257 -36.30 -0.64 -14.46
N GLN A 258 -35.63 -1.42 -15.32
CA GLN A 258 -34.47 -0.94 -16.06
C GLN A 258 -34.83 0.25 -16.96
N THR A 259 -35.96 0.18 -17.68
CA THR A 259 -36.40 1.31 -18.52
C THR A 259 -36.83 2.52 -17.70
N SER A 260 -37.46 2.32 -16.53
CA SER A 260 -37.95 3.42 -15.68
C SER A 260 -36.83 4.16 -14.93
N GLN A 261 -35.74 3.47 -14.57
CA GLN A 261 -34.58 4.11 -13.91
C GLN A 261 -33.84 5.05 -14.85
N VAL A 262 -33.73 4.71 -16.14
CA VAL A 262 -33.06 5.55 -17.14
C VAL A 262 -33.83 6.86 -17.38
N SER A 263 -35.17 6.82 -17.37
CA SER A 263 -36.01 8.01 -17.57
C SER A 263 -36.01 8.97 -16.36
N ASN A 264 -35.87 8.47 -15.12
CA ASN A 264 -35.87 9.33 -13.93
C ASN A 264 -34.57 10.12 -13.75
N ILE A 265 -33.45 9.66 -14.29
CA ILE A 265 -32.17 10.41 -14.23
C ILE A 265 -32.19 11.60 -15.21
N ALA A 266 -32.92 11.50 -16.32
CA ALA A 266 -33.02 12.57 -17.33
C ALA A 266 -34.02 13.68 -16.95
N GLY A 267 -34.90 13.46 -15.97
CA GLY A 267 -36.02 14.36 -15.64
C GLY A 267 -35.90 15.16 -14.34
N ILE A 268 -34.82 14.99 -13.56
CA ILE A 268 -34.60 15.78 -12.34
C ILE A 268 -34.11 17.16 -12.76
N GLY A 269 -35.07 18.06 -12.99
CA GLY A 269 -34.83 19.48 -13.16
C GLY A 269 -34.05 20.02 -11.97
N VAL A 270 -32.92 20.66 -12.28
CA VAL A 270 -32.01 21.35 -11.36
C VAL A 270 -32.78 22.47 -10.65
N SER A 271 -33.42 22.15 -9.52
CA SER A 271 -34.05 23.15 -8.65
C SER A 271 -33.31 23.25 -7.33
N GLY A 272 -32.18 23.95 -7.35
CA GLY A 272 -31.82 24.99 -6.37
C GLY A 272 -31.59 24.66 -4.90
N THR A 273 -31.72 23.42 -4.44
CA THR A 273 -31.34 23.07 -3.06
C THR A 273 -30.02 22.31 -3.07
N ASN A 274 -28.98 22.93 -2.50
CA ASN A 274 -27.68 22.32 -2.17
C ASN A 274 -27.87 21.26 -1.08
N ALA A 275 -28.75 20.28 -1.30
CA ALA A 275 -28.67 19.03 -0.58
C ALA A 275 -27.37 18.39 -1.04
N ASP A 276 -26.34 18.54 -0.22
CA ASP A 276 -25.03 17.92 -0.36
C ASP A 276 -25.25 16.41 -0.43
N ILE A 277 -25.55 15.89 -1.63
CA ILE A 277 -25.64 14.47 -1.90
C ILE A 277 -24.22 13.98 -1.66
N THR A 278 -24.00 13.53 -0.42
CA THR A 278 -22.70 13.10 0.07
C THR A 278 -22.20 12.02 -0.88
N SER A 279 -21.27 12.40 -1.74
CA SER A 279 -20.70 11.48 -2.71
C SER A 279 -20.20 10.24 -1.94
N PRO A 280 -20.49 9.02 -2.42
CA PRO A 280 -20.12 7.81 -1.70
C PRO A 280 -18.62 7.84 -1.44
N GLN A 281 -18.26 7.88 -0.16
CA GLN A 281 -16.87 8.00 0.28
C GLN A 281 -16.03 6.89 -0.36
N ARG A 282 -15.12 7.27 -1.26
CA ARG A 282 -14.25 6.33 -1.95
C ARG A 282 -13.11 5.90 -1.02
N ASN A 283 -12.66 4.66 -1.20
CA ASN A 283 -11.42 4.22 -0.57
C ASN A 283 -10.26 5.07 -1.11
N GLN A 284 -9.35 5.44 -0.22
CA GLN A 284 -8.20 6.27 -0.54
C GLN A 284 -6.90 5.50 -0.30
N VAL A 285 -6.02 5.54 -1.29
CA VAL A 285 -4.67 5.03 -1.20
C VAL A 285 -3.70 6.17 -1.44
N ILE A 286 -2.73 6.32 -0.54
CA ILE A 286 -1.69 7.33 -0.63
C ILE A 286 -0.37 6.59 -0.85
N VAL A 287 0.32 6.89 -1.94
CA VAL A 287 1.66 6.35 -2.19
C VAL A 287 2.67 7.47 -1.98
N THR A 288 3.68 7.19 -1.14
CA THR A 288 4.66 8.19 -0.73
C THR A 288 6.09 7.73 -1.01
N ASP A 289 6.93 8.67 -1.41
CA ASP A 289 8.36 8.44 -1.64
C ASP A 289 9.11 9.77 -1.69
N LEU A 290 10.42 9.73 -1.93
CA LEU A 290 11.24 10.91 -2.20
C LEU A 290 10.84 11.57 -3.53
N PRO A 291 11.12 12.88 -3.71
CA PRO A 291 10.69 13.64 -4.89
C PRO A 291 11.05 13.01 -6.24
N TYR A 292 12.17 12.30 -6.33
CA TYR A 292 12.62 11.69 -7.60
C TYR A 292 11.79 10.48 -8.06
N CYS A 293 10.94 9.91 -7.18
CA CYS A 293 10.07 8.78 -7.49
C CYS A 293 8.65 9.20 -7.93
N LEU A 294 8.23 10.41 -7.59
CA LEU A 294 6.82 10.83 -7.70
C LEU A 294 6.28 10.81 -9.13
N GLU A 295 7.10 11.16 -10.13
CA GLU A 295 6.67 11.15 -11.53
C GLU A 295 6.34 9.73 -12.02
N ALA A 296 7.19 8.75 -11.69
CA ALA A 296 6.94 7.36 -12.07
C ALA A 296 5.76 6.76 -11.30
N LEU A 297 5.57 7.12 -10.02
CA LEU A 297 4.38 6.73 -9.27
C LEU A 297 3.11 7.25 -9.93
N ALA A 298 3.08 8.54 -10.30
CA ALA A 298 1.93 9.14 -10.97
C ALA A 298 1.65 8.47 -12.32
N GLU A 299 2.69 8.16 -13.10
CA GLU A 299 2.54 7.45 -14.36
C GLU A 299 2.03 6.02 -14.19
N ASN A 300 2.52 5.28 -13.19
CA ASN A 300 2.01 3.95 -12.86
C ASN A 300 0.54 4.00 -12.39
N ILE A 301 0.10 5.05 -11.70
CA ILE A 301 -1.33 5.22 -11.39
C ILE A 301 -2.16 5.40 -12.66
N ARG A 302 -1.71 6.24 -13.60
CA ARG A 302 -2.43 6.46 -14.88
C ARG A 302 -2.56 5.18 -15.70
N ARG A 303 -1.52 4.35 -15.71
CA ARG A 303 -1.53 3.02 -16.35
C ARG A 303 -2.54 2.07 -15.73
N ASN A 304 -2.88 2.29 -14.46
CA ASN A 304 -3.84 1.49 -13.70
C ASN A 304 -5.22 2.17 -13.54
N ARG A 305 -5.57 3.09 -14.45
CA ARG A 305 -6.84 3.84 -14.41
C ARG A 305 -8.12 3.00 -14.50
N HIS A 306 -8.02 1.70 -14.79
CA HIS A 306 -9.15 0.76 -14.82
C HIS A 306 -9.68 0.44 -13.42
N PHE A 307 -8.87 0.58 -12.37
CA PHE A 307 -9.31 0.46 -10.97
C PHE A 307 -8.89 1.65 -10.07
N ALA A 308 -7.99 2.51 -10.52
CA ALA A 308 -7.52 3.68 -9.79
C ALA A 308 -8.00 4.99 -10.44
N VAL A 309 -8.26 6.01 -9.63
CA VAL A 309 -8.45 7.40 -10.07
C VAL A 309 -7.39 8.26 -9.40
N GLU A 310 -6.55 8.90 -10.21
CA GLU A 310 -5.55 9.86 -9.71
C GLU A 310 -6.27 11.06 -9.10
N ARG A 311 -6.04 11.30 -7.80
CA ARG A 311 -6.51 12.50 -7.11
C ARG A 311 -5.39 13.54 -7.11
N LYS A 312 -5.55 14.57 -7.93
CA LYS A 312 -4.65 15.73 -7.95
C LYS A 312 -4.90 16.60 -6.72
N SER A 313 -3.84 17.16 -6.14
CA SER A 313 -3.98 18.20 -5.11
C SER A 313 -4.58 19.45 -5.75
N SER A 314 -5.74 19.89 -5.26
CA SER A 314 -6.46 21.06 -5.77
C SER A 314 -5.69 22.37 -5.57
N ALA A 315 -4.69 22.40 -4.68
CA ALA A 315 -3.93 23.59 -4.34
C ALA A 315 -3.09 24.18 -5.49
N ARG A 316 -2.80 23.43 -6.56
CA ARG A 316 -1.95 23.90 -7.66
C ARG A 316 -2.69 24.52 -8.85
N THR A 317 -4.00 24.40 -8.94
CA THR A 317 -4.75 24.87 -10.12
C THR A 317 -5.21 26.33 -10.02
N ALA A 318 -5.15 26.96 -8.85
CA ALA A 318 -5.59 28.35 -8.71
C ALA A 318 -4.68 29.35 -9.42
N ASP A 319 -3.37 29.07 -9.55
CA ASP A 319 -2.39 30.06 -10.03
C ASP A 319 -2.01 29.89 -11.52
N ALA A 320 -2.44 28.82 -12.19
CA ALA A 320 -2.02 28.51 -13.57
C ALA A 320 -3.08 28.81 -14.64
N GLU A 321 -4.34 29.09 -14.27
CA GLU A 321 -5.41 29.35 -15.24
C GLU A 321 -5.63 30.83 -15.57
N GLU A 322 -4.84 31.77 -15.03
CA GLU A 322 -4.97 33.21 -15.32
C GLU A 322 -4.27 33.68 -16.61
N SER A 323 -3.61 32.80 -17.38
CA SER A 323 -2.84 33.19 -18.56
C SER A 323 -3.30 32.50 -19.85
N ASN A 324 -3.97 33.29 -20.69
CA ASN A 324 -4.26 33.13 -22.12
C ASN A 324 -5.63 32.54 -22.49
N GLY A 325 -6.59 33.45 -22.62
CA GLY A 325 -7.86 33.22 -23.26
C GLY A 325 -7.74 32.78 -24.73
N SER A 326 -8.53 31.78 -25.07
CA SER A 326 -9.21 31.67 -26.36
C SER A 326 -10.47 30.84 -26.13
N ALA A 327 -11.60 31.54 -25.97
CA ALA A 327 -12.86 31.02 -25.47
C ALA A 327 -13.70 30.22 -26.50
N HIS A 328 -13.12 29.76 -27.62
CA HIS A 328 -13.96 29.46 -28.80
C HIS A 328 -14.12 28.02 -29.27
N ASP A 329 -13.39 27.01 -28.79
CA ASP A 329 -13.51 25.65 -29.41
C ASP A 329 -13.49 24.45 -28.46
N ALA A 330 -13.69 24.64 -27.16
CA ALA A 330 -13.90 23.52 -26.24
C ALA A 330 -15.35 23.01 -26.32
N VAL A 331 -15.72 22.42 -27.46
CA VAL A 331 -16.87 21.51 -27.56
C VAL A 331 -16.60 20.39 -26.57
N LYS A 332 -17.17 20.52 -25.36
CA LYS A 332 -17.19 19.50 -24.33
C LYS A 332 -17.87 18.28 -24.93
N THR A 333 -17.06 17.36 -25.45
CA THR A 333 -17.46 15.97 -25.68
C THR A 333 -17.65 15.34 -24.30
N GLN A 334 -18.70 15.76 -23.58
CA GLN A 334 -19.29 14.99 -22.50
C GLN A 334 -19.78 13.72 -23.15
N THR A 335 -18.86 12.75 -23.22
CA THR A 335 -19.20 11.37 -23.52
C THR A 335 -20.15 11.01 -22.39
N THR A 336 -21.45 10.93 -22.70
CA THR A 336 -22.49 10.37 -21.85
C THR A 336 -22.19 8.89 -21.68
N MET A 337 -21.10 8.59 -20.96
CA MET A 337 -20.86 7.28 -20.40
C MET A 337 -21.99 7.05 -19.42
N ASP A 338 -22.63 5.90 -19.59
CA ASP A 338 -23.73 5.45 -18.74
C ASP A 338 -23.34 5.66 -17.26
N PRO A 339 -24.06 6.52 -16.50
CA PRO A 339 -23.72 6.84 -15.11
C PRO A 339 -23.71 5.59 -14.22
N TYR A 340 -24.29 4.48 -14.67
CA TYR A 340 -24.24 3.19 -13.98
C TYR A 340 -22.89 2.47 -14.08
N VAL A 341 -22.05 2.84 -15.04
CA VAL A 341 -20.69 2.30 -15.24
C VAL A 341 -19.63 3.22 -14.64
N GLU A 342 -20.01 4.14 -13.75
CA GLU A 342 -19.02 4.83 -12.91
C GLU A 342 -18.38 3.79 -11.98
N GLN A 343 -17.32 3.20 -12.53
CA GLN A 343 -16.59 2.06 -12.01
C GLN A 343 -16.18 2.34 -10.56
N VAL A 344 -16.39 1.32 -9.74
CA VAL A 344 -15.88 1.25 -8.38
C VAL A 344 -14.36 1.35 -8.42
N LYS A 345 -13.84 2.57 -8.31
CA LYS A 345 -12.40 2.84 -8.33
C LYS A 345 -11.95 3.38 -6.98
N SER A 346 -10.71 3.06 -6.63
CA SER A 346 -10.04 3.64 -5.48
C SER A 346 -9.42 4.97 -5.88
N GLU A 347 -9.50 5.98 -5.02
CA GLU A 347 -8.75 7.21 -5.18
C GLU A 347 -7.30 6.96 -4.81
N VAL A 348 -6.37 7.34 -5.68
CA VAL A 348 -4.93 7.20 -5.42
C VAL A 348 -4.26 8.57 -5.55
N SER A 349 -3.50 8.95 -4.55
CA SER A 349 -2.72 10.20 -4.54
C SER A 349 -1.25 9.92 -4.30
N VAL A 350 -0.39 10.78 -4.85
CA VAL A 350 1.07 10.70 -4.77
C VAL A 350 1.57 11.89 -3.97
N TRP A 351 2.40 11.64 -2.96
CA TRP A 351 2.92 12.69 -2.09
C TRP A 351 4.40 12.47 -1.78
N PRO A 352 5.22 13.54 -1.73
CA PRO A 352 6.55 13.43 -1.16
C PRO A 352 6.48 13.09 0.33
N LEU A 353 7.34 12.19 0.79
CA LEU A 353 7.55 11.94 2.21
C LEU A 353 9.03 11.62 2.45
N ASP A 354 9.71 12.51 3.18
CA ASP A 354 11.04 12.24 3.73
C ASP A 354 10.88 11.75 5.17
N TRP A 355 11.39 10.55 5.47
CA TRP A 355 11.28 9.96 6.81
C TRP A 355 12.04 10.72 7.89
N ASN A 356 12.96 11.62 7.53
CA ASN A 356 13.63 12.48 8.49
C ASN A 356 12.70 13.58 9.02
N GLU A 357 11.71 13.97 8.21
CA GLU A 357 10.83 15.13 8.40
C GLU A 357 9.35 14.75 8.17
N PRO A 358 8.81 13.76 8.92
CA PRO A 358 7.46 13.25 8.69
C PRO A 358 6.37 14.30 8.96
N ASP A 359 6.65 15.30 9.79
CA ASP A 359 5.76 16.42 10.09
C ASP A 359 5.48 17.31 8.87
N LYS A 360 6.45 17.48 7.95
CA LYS A 360 6.25 18.21 6.69
C LYS A 360 5.20 17.57 5.81
N PHE A 361 4.95 16.27 5.95
CA PHE A 361 3.87 15.59 5.24
C PHE A 361 2.50 16.16 5.59
N ALA A 362 2.26 16.48 6.86
CA ALA A 362 0.99 17.07 7.27
C ALA A 362 0.77 18.46 6.66
N GLU A 363 1.83 19.26 6.55
CA GLU A 363 1.79 20.60 5.94
C GLU A 363 1.44 20.53 4.46
N ILE A 364 2.09 19.64 3.70
CA ILE A 364 1.84 19.51 2.27
C ILE A 364 0.49 18.86 1.98
N SER A 365 0.03 17.94 2.83
CA SER A 365 -1.22 17.20 2.65
C SER A 365 -2.43 17.93 3.24
N ASP A 366 -2.24 19.12 3.80
CA ASP A 366 -3.27 19.90 4.48
C ASP A 366 -4.48 20.15 3.56
N GLY A 367 -5.67 20.07 4.14
CA GLY A 367 -6.95 20.13 3.43
C GLY A 367 -7.28 18.95 2.51
N VAL A 368 -6.34 18.04 2.23
CA VAL A 368 -6.56 16.86 1.38
C VAL A 368 -6.62 15.57 2.19
N LEU A 369 -5.74 15.42 3.16
CA LEU A 369 -5.62 14.25 4.02
C LEU A 369 -5.21 14.67 5.43
N ASN A 370 -5.95 14.19 6.43
CA ASN A 370 -5.47 14.20 7.80
C ASN A 370 -4.64 12.92 8.04
N PRO A 371 -3.34 13.01 8.41
CA PRO A 371 -2.51 11.84 8.68
C PRO A 371 -3.10 10.88 9.72
N GLY A 372 -3.88 11.40 10.67
CA GLY A 372 -4.58 10.60 11.67
C GLY A 372 -5.74 9.76 11.12
N GLU A 373 -6.23 10.02 9.90
CA GLU A 373 -7.23 9.16 9.24
C GLU A 373 -6.64 7.86 8.69
N VAL A 374 -5.32 7.75 8.56
CA VAL A 374 -4.65 6.56 8.01
C VAL A 374 -4.94 5.36 8.92
N GLN A 375 -5.50 4.30 8.32
CA GLN A 375 -5.87 3.07 9.04
C GLN A 375 -4.87 1.95 8.81
N VAL A 376 -4.22 1.94 7.65
CA VAL A 376 -3.23 0.93 7.27
C VAL A 376 -2.01 1.62 6.69
N LEU A 377 -0.85 1.36 7.29
CA LEU A 377 0.45 1.69 6.71
C LEU A 377 1.05 0.46 6.03
N LEU A 378 1.64 0.66 4.87
CA LEU A 378 2.34 -0.36 4.09
C LEU A 378 3.79 0.07 3.86
N GLY A 379 4.71 -0.88 3.75
CA GLY A 379 6.09 -0.63 3.35
C GLY A 379 6.78 -1.89 2.86
N ALA A 380 7.53 -1.83 1.76
CA ALA A 380 8.11 -3.03 1.17
C ALA A 380 9.60 -2.87 0.84
N ASP A 381 10.46 -3.68 1.47
CA ASP A 381 11.92 -3.64 1.32
C ASP A 381 12.53 -2.25 1.54
N ILE A 382 11.90 -1.48 2.42
CA ILE A 382 12.27 -0.10 2.74
C ILE A 382 13.44 0.03 3.73
N VAL A 383 13.91 -1.09 4.30
CA VAL A 383 15.06 -1.13 5.23
C VAL A 383 16.18 -1.98 4.64
N TRP A 384 17.09 -1.33 3.91
CA TRP A 384 18.27 -1.98 3.32
C TRP A 384 19.60 -1.41 3.83
N LEU A 385 19.57 -0.28 4.56
CA LEU A 385 20.70 0.29 5.29
C LEU A 385 20.34 0.51 6.75
N THR A 386 21.33 0.33 7.63
CA THR A 386 21.20 0.60 9.06
C THR A 386 20.78 2.05 9.34
N SER A 387 21.25 3.01 8.54
CA SER A 387 20.92 4.44 8.68
C SER A 387 19.47 4.79 8.37
N LEU A 388 18.72 3.91 7.69
CA LEU A 388 17.30 4.14 7.38
C LEU A 388 16.38 3.73 8.52
N VAL A 389 16.87 2.93 9.47
CA VAL A 389 16.05 2.35 10.54
C VAL A 389 15.43 3.43 11.42
N GLU A 390 16.25 4.36 11.95
CA GLU A 390 15.78 5.36 12.90
C GLU A 390 14.79 6.36 12.26
N PRO A 391 15.06 6.96 11.08
CA PRO A 391 14.08 7.80 10.39
C PRO A 391 12.76 7.07 10.09
N LEU A 392 12.83 5.81 9.64
CA LEU A 392 11.65 5.02 9.35
C LEU A 392 10.81 4.79 10.62
N VAL A 393 11.43 4.34 11.71
CA VAL A 393 10.72 4.05 12.96
C VAL A 393 10.10 5.33 13.54
N LYS A 394 10.83 6.46 13.49
CA LYS A 394 10.31 7.79 13.88
C LYS A 394 9.08 8.16 13.05
N THR A 395 9.11 7.91 11.74
CA THR A 395 7.97 8.19 10.84
C THR A 395 6.75 7.33 11.17
N ILE A 396 6.95 6.03 11.38
CA ILE A 396 5.87 5.11 11.77
C ILE A 396 5.24 5.57 13.08
N ASP A 397 6.06 5.87 14.09
CA ASP A 397 5.60 6.33 15.39
C ASP A 397 4.79 7.64 15.30
N TRP A 398 5.27 8.58 14.49
CA TRP A 398 4.56 9.84 14.23
C TRP A 398 3.14 9.60 13.70
N PHE A 399 2.95 8.69 12.74
CA PHE A 399 1.61 8.34 12.24
C PHE A 399 0.73 7.70 13.33
N PHE A 400 1.28 6.87 14.21
CA PHE A 400 0.53 6.33 15.37
C PHE A 400 0.08 7.45 16.32
N GLU A 401 0.92 8.44 16.57
CA GLU A 401 0.59 9.59 17.40
C GLU A 401 -0.50 10.48 16.77
N GLU A 402 -0.41 10.77 15.47
CA GLU A 402 -1.44 11.52 14.76
C GLU A 402 -2.77 10.76 14.72
N ASN A 403 -2.75 9.45 14.48
CA ASN A 403 -3.96 8.61 14.54
C ASN A 403 -4.59 8.64 15.94
N ARG A 404 -3.78 8.56 17.00
CA ARG A 404 -4.25 8.65 18.39
C ARG A 404 -4.90 10.00 18.68
N LYS A 405 -4.27 11.11 18.29
CA LYS A 405 -4.82 12.47 18.45
C LYS A 405 -6.17 12.60 17.73
N TRP A 406 -6.25 12.12 16.49
CA TRP A 406 -7.47 12.16 15.70
C TRP A 406 -8.60 11.31 16.31
N MET A 407 -8.27 10.11 16.84
CA MET A 407 -9.24 9.28 17.57
C MET A 407 -9.77 9.96 18.85
N LEU A 408 -8.93 10.69 19.58
CA LEU A 408 -9.35 11.44 20.78
C LEU A 408 -10.26 12.62 20.42
N GLN A 409 -9.92 13.37 19.38
CA GLN A 409 -10.74 14.50 18.90
C GLN A 409 -12.12 14.03 18.43
N THR A 410 -12.16 12.95 17.64
CA THR A 410 -13.42 12.41 17.10
C THR A 410 -14.32 11.72 18.13
N THR A 411 -13.80 11.42 19.32
CA THR A 411 -14.56 10.83 20.43
C THR A 411 -14.93 11.85 21.52
N GLY A 412 -14.16 12.93 21.67
CA GLY A 412 -14.34 13.96 22.70
C GLY A 412 -15.34 15.06 22.38
N GLU A 413 -15.61 15.34 21.10
CA GLU A 413 -16.66 16.30 20.73
C GLU A 413 -18.03 15.77 21.16
N THR A 414 -18.65 16.46 22.13
CA THR A 414 -19.93 16.17 22.78
C THR A 414 -20.98 15.71 21.77
N ARG A 415 -21.14 14.38 21.64
CA ARG A 415 -22.14 13.77 20.78
C ARG A 415 -23.52 13.97 21.37
N THR A 416 -24.35 14.74 20.68
CA THR A 416 -25.81 14.62 20.83
C THR A 416 -26.23 13.19 20.47
N GLU A 417 -26.97 12.52 21.35
CA GLU A 417 -27.33 11.09 21.25
C GLU A 417 -27.93 10.68 19.89
N GLU A 418 -28.54 11.60 19.15
CA GLU A 418 -29.15 11.32 17.84
C GLU A 418 -28.13 11.11 16.70
N THR A 419 -26.95 11.72 16.77
CA THR A 419 -25.93 11.61 15.68
C THR A 419 -25.04 10.37 15.84
N GLU A 420 -25.13 9.69 16.98
CA GLU A 420 -24.24 8.57 17.33
C GLU A 420 -24.56 7.28 16.56
N LYS A 421 -25.76 7.14 16.00
CA LYS A 421 -26.20 5.88 15.37
C LYS A 421 -25.52 5.53 14.05
N ILE A 422 -24.80 6.45 13.40
CA ILE A 422 -24.32 6.22 12.02
C ILE A 422 -22.78 6.20 11.88
N ARG A 423 -22.02 6.83 12.79
CA ARG A 423 -20.55 6.89 12.63
C ARG A 423 -19.86 5.67 13.21
N SER A 424 -19.31 4.82 12.32
CA SER A 424 -18.40 3.75 12.70
C SER A 424 -17.24 4.29 13.53
N ARG A 425 -16.92 3.63 14.65
CA ARG A 425 -15.77 4.02 15.47
C ARG A 425 -14.49 3.98 14.62
N PRO A 426 -13.60 4.98 14.76
CA PRO A 426 -12.33 4.97 14.07
C PRO A 426 -11.54 3.72 14.45
N SER A 427 -10.96 3.05 13.45
CA SER A 427 -10.12 1.88 13.64
C SER A 427 -8.70 2.33 14.00
N PRO A 428 -8.03 1.68 14.97
CA PRO A 428 -6.64 1.98 15.27
C PRO A 428 -5.75 1.68 14.06
N LEU A 429 -4.74 2.51 13.85
CA LEU A 429 -3.72 2.31 12.82
C LEU A 429 -2.99 0.96 13.01
N VAL A 430 -2.68 0.29 11.91
CA VAL A 430 -1.78 -0.88 11.89
C VAL A 430 -0.83 -0.75 10.71
N ALA A 431 0.46 -1.05 10.90
CA ALA A 431 1.45 -1.07 9.84
C ALA A 431 1.79 -2.51 9.42
N TYR A 432 1.96 -2.74 8.12
CA TYR A 432 2.43 -4.00 7.54
C TYR A 432 3.66 -3.73 6.68
N ILE A 433 4.80 -4.26 7.10
CA ILE A 433 6.08 -4.09 6.40
C ILE A 433 6.57 -5.43 5.87
N SER A 434 6.79 -5.54 4.56
CA SER A 434 7.56 -6.65 4.02
C SER A 434 9.04 -6.34 4.19
N HIS A 435 9.73 -7.12 5.02
CA HIS A 435 11.13 -6.96 5.35
C HIS A 435 11.93 -8.15 4.81
N GLN A 436 12.93 -7.87 3.97
CA GLN A 436 13.93 -8.85 3.57
C GLN A 436 15.17 -8.72 4.47
N THR A 437 15.51 -9.78 5.21
CA THR A 437 16.73 -9.82 6.01
C THR A 437 17.97 -9.67 5.11
N ARG A 438 18.72 -8.58 5.31
CA ARG A 438 19.96 -8.25 4.57
C ARG A 438 21.20 -8.46 5.42
N SER A 439 21.13 -8.06 6.69
CA SER A 439 22.19 -8.24 7.67
C SER A 439 21.59 -8.34 9.06
N GLU A 440 22.19 -9.18 9.91
CA GLU A 440 21.78 -9.33 11.30
C GLU A 440 21.83 -8.00 12.05
N LYS A 441 22.87 -7.18 11.81
CA LYS A 441 23.02 -5.85 12.41
C LYS A 441 21.85 -4.91 12.08
N THR A 442 21.38 -4.90 10.83
CA THR A 442 20.24 -4.05 10.44
C THR A 442 18.95 -4.55 11.08
N ASP A 443 18.74 -5.86 11.12
CA ASP A 443 17.57 -6.48 11.74
C ASP A 443 17.54 -6.20 13.26
N GLU A 444 18.64 -6.43 13.97
CA GLU A 444 18.78 -6.13 15.39
C GLU A 444 18.47 -4.66 15.69
N MET A 445 19.02 -3.74 14.89
CA MET A 445 18.73 -2.31 15.06
C MET A 445 17.26 -2.00 14.78
N LEU A 446 16.65 -2.59 13.75
CA LEU A 446 15.23 -2.39 13.45
C LEU A 446 14.33 -2.81 14.61
N PHE A 447 14.48 -4.05 15.09
CA PHE A 447 13.64 -4.57 16.17
C PHE A 447 13.89 -3.85 17.50
N ARG A 448 15.15 -3.52 17.81
CA ARG A 448 15.51 -2.75 19.01
C ARG A 448 14.88 -1.36 18.98
N THR A 449 14.97 -0.65 17.85
CA THR A 449 14.42 0.71 17.74
C THR A 449 12.89 0.69 17.78
N LEU A 450 12.23 -0.24 17.08
CA LEU A 450 10.77 -0.43 17.18
C LEU A 450 10.33 -0.63 18.64
N SER A 451 10.97 -1.55 19.36
CA SER A 451 10.67 -1.82 20.76
C SER A 451 10.94 -0.62 21.67
N ALA A 452 12.03 0.13 21.45
CA ALA A 452 12.36 1.32 22.23
C ALA A 452 11.32 2.45 22.08
N THR A 453 10.62 2.50 20.95
CA THR A 453 9.54 3.45 20.67
C THR A 453 8.17 2.95 21.15
N GLY A 454 8.10 1.76 21.77
CA GLY A 454 6.85 1.14 22.23
C GLY A 454 6.01 0.55 21.10
N LEU A 455 6.61 0.33 19.92
CA LEU A 455 5.97 -0.36 18.82
C LEU A 455 6.14 -1.87 18.99
N GLU A 456 5.02 -2.58 18.99
CA GLU A 456 4.97 -4.04 19.06
C GLU A 456 5.02 -4.63 17.65
N VAL A 457 5.65 -5.80 17.51
CA VAL A 457 5.87 -6.45 16.22
C VAL A 457 5.47 -7.92 16.29
N GLU A 458 4.69 -8.36 15.31
CA GLU A 458 4.30 -9.74 15.08
C GLU A 458 4.70 -10.15 13.66
N ILE A 459 5.48 -11.22 13.53
CA ILE A 459 5.77 -11.79 12.22
C ILE A 459 4.54 -12.57 11.75
N GLN A 460 3.93 -12.11 10.66
CA GLN A 460 2.77 -12.77 10.08
C GLN A 460 3.20 -14.00 9.31
N GLN A 461 2.57 -15.14 9.64
CA GLN A 461 2.65 -16.33 8.81
C GLN A 461 1.78 -16.14 7.57
N PHE A 462 2.37 -16.34 6.40
CA PHE A 462 1.71 -16.13 5.13
C PHE A 462 1.93 -17.33 4.20
N ASP A 463 0.99 -18.29 4.28
CA ASP A 463 0.98 -19.50 3.46
C ASP A 463 0.59 -19.21 2.01
N ASP A 464 1.42 -18.46 1.30
CA ASP A 464 1.28 -18.21 -0.12
C ASP A 464 2.45 -18.89 -0.86
N PRO A 465 2.19 -19.72 -1.89
CA PRO A 465 3.24 -20.44 -2.62
C PRO A 465 4.28 -19.55 -3.31
N VAL A 466 3.98 -18.26 -3.53
CA VAL A 466 4.91 -17.25 -4.04
C VAL A 466 5.73 -16.70 -2.88
N ALA A 467 5.09 -16.26 -1.79
CA ALA A 467 5.78 -15.75 -0.60
C ALA A 467 6.74 -16.78 0.03
N ASN A 468 6.31 -18.05 0.10
CA ASN A 468 7.07 -19.16 0.68
C ASN A 468 8.33 -19.53 -0.12
N ARG A 469 8.52 -18.97 -1.33
CA ARG A 469 9.77 -19.14 -2.09
C ARG A 469 10.93 -18.37 -1.47
N SER A 470 10.66 -17.45 -0.55
CA SER A 470 11.70 -16.62 0.05
C SER A 470 11.72 -16.70 1.57
N PRO A 471 12.54 -17.58 2.17
CA PRO A 471 12.62 -17.70 3.63
C PRO A 471 13.18 -16.43 4.32
N ASN A 472 13.78 -15.53 3.54
CA ASN A 472 14.37 -14.29 4.03
C ASN A 472 13.44 -13.10 3.95
N ILE A 473 12.23 -13.24 3.38
CA ILE A 473 11.22 -12.17 3.34
C ILE A 473 10.15 -12.48 4.39
N ARG A 474 9.83 -11.51 5.23
CA ARG A 474 8.84 -11.63 6.31
C ARG A 474 7.87 -10.47 6.26
N ILE A 475 6.61 -10.72 6.58
CA ILE A 475 5.62 -9.66 6.80
C ILE A 475 5.60 -9.32 8.29
N LEU A 476 6.00 -8.11 8.63
CA LEU A 476 5.94 -7.56 9.98
C LEU A 476 4.62 -6.81 10.13
N LYS A 477 3.77 -7.26 11.06
CA LYS A 477 2.62 -6.49 11.54
C LYS A 477 3.08 -5.69 12.74
N ILE A 478 2.91 -4.37 12.69
CA ILE A 478 3.38 -3.43 13.70
C ILE A 478 2.18 -2.65 14.23
N TRP A 479 2.06 -2.53 15.54
CA TRP A 479 1.04 -1.73 16.21
C TRP A 479 1.61 -1.05 17.47
N LYS A 480 0.87 -0.08 18.01
CA LYS A 480 1.20 0.59 19.26
C LYS A 480 0.11 0.32 20.29
N SER A 481 0.49 -0.28 21.42
CA SER A 481 -0.44 -0.46 22.54
C SER A 481 -0.85 0.88 23.15
N ARG A 482 -2.08 0.95 23.66
CA ARG A 482 -2.70 2.19 24.15
C ARG A 482 -2.15 2.66 25.48
#